data_AF-A0A1J6I0E2-F1
#
_entry.id   AF-A0A1J6I0E2-F1
#
_cell.length_a   1.000
_cell.length_b   1.000
_cell.length_c   1.000
_cell.angle_alpha   90.00
_cell.angle_beta   90.00
_cell.angle_gamma   90.00
#
_symmetry.space_group_name_H-M   'P 1'
#
loop_
_entity.id
_entity.type
_entity.pdbx_description
1 polymer ?
#
loop_
_entity_poly.entity_id
_entity_poly.type
_entity_poly.pdbx_seq_one_letter_code
_entity_poly.pdbx_strand_id
1 'polypeptide(L)'
;MGFGMVGSEVARRAKGLGMHVIAHDPYAPADRARAIGVELVSFDEALASADFISLHMPLTPATKKILNDETFANMKKGVRIVNVARGGVIDEEALVRALDAGIVAQAALDVFTVEPPSKDSKLIQHENVTATPHLVHTFTNTLRMIVQEGVAIEVAEAVVGALKGELSATAVNAPIVPAEVLSELKPYVVLAEKLGRLAVQLVAGGSGVKSVKVTYGSARAPDVLDTRLLHAMITEGLIEPISSVFINLVNADFTAKQRGLQIAEERILLDGSPESPVEFIQVQIANVKSKFASAISDSGEIRVEGRVKDGVPHLTMVGSFEVDVSLVLINNSTVRLEVSTTLSYQLDILYWPKSHLI
;
A
#
# COMPACT_ATOMS: atom_id res chain seq x y z
N MET A 1 -2.75 -3.82 -14.81
CA MET A 1 -1.82 -3.63 -13.68
C MET A 1 -2.57 -2.93 -12.56
N GLY A 2 -2.65 -3.53 -11.37
CA GLY A 2 -3.58 -3.15 -10.30
C GLY A 2 -4.93 -3.85 -10.47
N PHE A 3 -5.37 -4.55 -9.42
CA PHE A 3 -6.58 -5.38 -9.40
C PHE A 3 -7.50 -4.99 -8.22
N GLY A 4 -7.57 -3.69 -7.95
CA GLY A 4 -8.54 -3.10 -7.00
C GLY A 4 -9.95 -3.00 -7.58
N MET A 5 -10.77 -2.10 -7.02
CA MET A 5 -12.17 -1.92 -7.44
C MET A 5 -12.31 -1.64 -8.94
N VAL A 6 -11.58 -0.64 -9.47
CA VAL A 6 -11.64 -0.27 -10.89
C VAL A 6 -11.02 -1.35 -11.77
N GLY A 7 -9.83 -1.84 -11.42
CA GLY A 7 -9.11 -2.84 -12.22
C GLY A 7 -9.88 -4.15 -12.38
N SER A 8 -10.55 -4.62 -11.32
CA SER A 8 -11.39 -5.83 -11.39
C SER A 8 -12.63 -5.63 -12.27
N GLU A 9 -13.23 -4.44 -12.25
CA GLU A 9 -14.36 -4.10 -13.12
C GLU A 9 -13.97 -3.94 -14.60
N VAL A 10 -12.78 -3.42 -14.88
CA VAL A 10 -12.20 -3.38 -16.24
C VAL A 10 -11.91 -4.79 -16.73
N ALA A 11 -11.28 -5.63 -15.89
CA ALA A 11 -11.01 -7.02 -16.22
C ALA A 11 -12.29 -7.80 -16.55
N ARG A 12 -13.35 -7.62 -15.75
CA ARG A 12 -14.68 -8.23 -15.99
C ARG A 12 -15.25 -7.84 -17.36
N ARG A 13 -15.15 -6.56 -17.74
CA ARG A 13 -15.62 -6.07 -19.04
C ARG A 13 -14.77 -6.61 -20.19
N ALA A 14 -13.44 -6.62 -20.05
CA ALA A 14 -12.53 -7.17 -21.05
C ALA A 14 -12.79 -8.66 -21.32
N LYS A 15 -13.06 -9.45 -20.27
CA LYS A 15 -13.50 -10.84 -20.41
C LYS A 15 -14.81 -10.97 -21.19
N GLY A 16 -15.77 -10.07 -20.96
CA GLY A 16 -17.02 -10.00 -21.71
C GLY A 16 -16.82 -9.72 -23.22
N LEU A 17 -15.70 -9.08 -23.58
CA LEU A 17 -15.29 -8.86 -24.97
C LEU A 17 -14.49 -10.04 -25.57
N GLY A 18 -14.35 -11.15 -24.84
CA GLY A 18 -13.61 -12.34 -25.28
C GLY A 18 -12.08 -12.21 -25.15
N MET A 19 -11.57 -11.23 -24.41
CA MET A 19 -10.13 -11.08 -24.20
C MET A 19 -9.60 -12.13 -23.21
N HIS A 20 -8.35 -12.55 -23.41
CA HIS A 20 -7.58 -13.21 -22.36
C HIS A 20 -7.04 -12.14 -21.39
N VAL A 21 -7.34 -12.27 -20.10
CA VAL A 21 -7.04 -11.25 -19.10
C VAL A 21 -6.16 -11.83 -18.00
N ILE A 22 -4.96 -11.28 -17.90
CA ILE A 22 -4.03 -11.46 -16.79
C ILE A 22 -3.96 -10.15 -15.99
N ALA A 23 -3.66 -10.24 -14.70
CA ALA A 23 -3.50 -9.07 -13.84
C ALA A 23 -2.28 -9.22 -12.95
N HIS A 24 -1.55 -8.12 -12.76
CA HIS A 24 -0.54 -8.03 -11.72
C HIS A 24 -1.06 -7.14 -10.59
N ASP A 25 -1.16 -7.71 -9.40
CA ASP A 25 -1.39 -6.97 -8.15
C ASP A 25 -0.89 -7.85 -6.98
N PRO A 26 0.24 -7.49 -6.34
CA PRO A 26 0.84 -8.32 -5.28
C PRO A 26 -0.02 -8.36 -4.01
N TYR A 27 -1.03 -7.49 -3.89
CA TYR A 27 -1.88 -7.36 -2.72
C TYR A 27 -3.29 -7.91 -2.95
N ALA A 28 -3.67 -8.20 -4.20
CA ALA A 28 -4.98 -8.72 -4.52
C ALA A 28 -5.15 -10.19 -4.10
N PRO A 29 -6.32 -10.57 -3.55
CA PRO A 29 -6.59 -11.95 -3.24
C PRO A 29 -6.79 -12.79 -4.50
N ALA A 30 -5.95 -13.83 -4.67
CA ALA A 30 -5.99 -14.74 -5.81
C ALA A 30 -7.38 -15.39 -6.04
N ASP A 31 -8.16 -15.63 -4.98
CA ASP A 31 -9.52 -16.18 -5.10
C ASP A 31 -10.46 -15.24 -5.85
N ARG A 32 -10.33 -13.93 -5.62
CA ARG A 32 -11.17 -12.89 -6.25
C ARG A 32 -10.88 -12.80 -7.75
N ALA A 33 -9.62 -12.91 -8.14
CA ALA A 33 -9.22 -12.95 -9.55
C ALA A 33 -9.73 -14.22 -10.24
N ARG A 34 -9.53 -15.38 -9.59
CA ARG A 34 -10.01 -16.67 -10.11
C ARG A 34 -11.53 -16.73 -10.28
N ALA A 35 -12.29 -16.12 -9.38
CA ALA A 35 -13.75 -16.08 -9.44
C ALA A 35 -14.29 -15.43 -10.73
N ILE A 36 -13.53 -14.52 -11.36
CA ILE A 36 -13.89 -13.90 -12.64
C ILE A 36 -13.04 -14.42 -13.81
N GLY A 37 -12.29 -15.50 -13.61
CA GLY A 37 -11.45 -16.14 -14.63
C GLY A 37 -10.28 -15.27 -15.08
N VAL A 38 -9.68 -14.53 -14.14
CA VAL A 38 -8.45 -13.74 -14.32
C VAL A 38 -7.31 -14.40 -13.55
N GLU A 39 -6.15 -14.49 -14.19
CA GLU A 39 -4.94 -15.03 -13.58
C GLU A 39 -4.09 -13.90 -13.00
N LEU A 40 -3.62 -14.08 -11.76
CA LEU A 40 -2.64 -13.19 -11.15
C LEU A 40 -1.23 -13.63 -11.55
N VAL A 41 -0.50 -12.74 -12.20
CA VAL A 41 0.84 -12.99 -12.75
C VAL A 41 1.89 -12.06 -12.13
N SER A 42 3.16 -12.39 -12.33
CA SER A 42 4.26 -11.50 -11.96
C SER A 42 4.25 -10.20 -12.80
N PHE A 43 4.95 -9.17 -12.32
CA PHE A 43 5.04 -7.89 -13.04
C PHE A 43 5.70 -8.09 -14.41
N ASP A 44 6.83 -8.79 -14.45
CA ASP A 44 7.59 -9.04 -15.67
C ASP A 44 6.81 -9.89 -16.68
N GLU A 45 6.09 -10.91 -16.21
CA GLU A 45 5.22 -11.73 -17.05
C GLU A 45 4.07 -10.92 -17.65
N ALA A 46 3.47 -10.01 -16.88
CA ALA A 46 2.44 -9.11 -17.38
C ALA A 46 2.97 -8.16 -18.46
N LEU A 47 4.22 -7.66 -18.32
CA LEU A 47 4.86 -6.83 -19.34
C LEU A 47 5.17 -7.62 -20.62
N ALA A 48 5.75 -8.80 -20.48
CA ALA A 48 6.20 -9.62 -21.61
C ALA A 48 5.04 -10.22 -22.42
N SER A 49 3.88 -10.43 -21.78
CA SER A 49 2.75 -11.16 -22.41
C SER A 49 1.65 -10.26 -22.94
N ALA A 50 1.54 -9.01 -22.49
CA ALA A 50 0.38 -8.17 -22.77
C ALA A 50 0.44 -7.48 -24.15
N ASP A 51 -0.66 -7.56 -24.90
CA ASP A 51 -0.89 -6.74 -26.10
C ASP A 51 -1.54 -5.38 -25.74
N PHE A 52 -2.26 -5.34 -24.62
CA PHE A 52 -2.87 -4.16 -24.02
C PHE A 52 -2.54 -4.10 -22.53
N ILE A 53 -2.04 -2.97 -22.05
CA ILE A 53 -1.74 -2.72 -20.64
C ILE A 53 -2.61 -1.57 -20.14
N SER A 54 -3.52 -1.86 -19.22
CA SER A 54 -4.31 -0.83 -18.51
C SER A 54 -3.83 -0.68 -17.06
N LEU A 55 -3.56 0.56 -16.65
CA LEU A 55 -3.05 0.90 -15.33
C LEU A 55 -4.18 1.33 -14.39
N HIS A 56 -4.22 0.70 -13.21
CA HIS A 56 -5.19 0.91 -12.14
C HIS A 56 -4.54 0.90 -10.75
N MET A 57 -3.24 1.24 -10.68
CA MET A 57 -2.47 1.31 -9.44
C MET A 57 -2.50 2.75 -8.89
N PRO A 58 -2.50 2.95 -7.55
CA PRO A 58 -2.29 4.27 -6.98
C PRO A 58 -0.88 4.76 -7.28
N LEU A 59 -0.66 6.08 -7.21
CA LEU A 59 0.69 6.65 -7.22
C LEU A 59 1.27 6.57 -5.80
N THR A 60 2.32 5.79 -5.65
CA THR A 60 3.10 5.59 -4.44
C THR A 60 4.59 5.65 -4.80
N PRO A 61 5.50 5.76 -3.83
CA PRO A 61 6.93 5.67 -4.11
C PRO A 61 7.35 4.39 -4.85
N ALA A 62 6.67 3.28 -4.61
CA ALA A 62 6.92 2.00 -5.28
C ALA A 62 6.38 1.91 -6.72
N THR A 63 5.39 2.73 -7.08
CA THR A 63 4.73 2.73 -8.40
C THR A 63 5.07 3.95 -9.25
N LYS A 64 5.77 4.93 -8.66
CA LYS A 64 6.26 6.13 -9.36
C LYS A 64 7.23 5.71 -10.46
N LYS A 65 6.93 6.10 -11.70
CA LYS A 65 7.72 5.76 -12.90
C LYS A 65 7.97 4.26 -13.04
N ILE A 66 7.00 3.43 -12.61
CA ILE A 66 7.09 1.98 -12.74
C ILE A 66 7.11 1.55 -14.21
N LEU A 67 6.48 2.32 -15.11
CA LEU A 67 6.73 2.21 -16.54
C LEU A 67 7.77 3.24 -16.98
N ASN A 68 8.96 2.78 -17.31
CA ASN A 68 10.15 3.52 -17.73
C ASN A 68 10.86 2.80 -18.89
N ASP A 69 11.98 3.34 -19.40
CA ASP A 69 12.70 2.80 -20.56
C ASP A 69 13.04 1.30 -20.42
N GLU A 70 13.47 0.87 -19.24
CA GLU A 70 13.82 -0.54 -18.98
C GLU A 70 12.58 -1.43 -19.10
N THR A 71 11.48 -1.05 -18.45
CA THR A 71 10.25 -1.84 -18.52
C THR A 71 9.60 -1.82 -19.91
N PHE A 72 9.71 -0.72 -20.66
CA PHE A 72 9.24 -0.66 -22.05
C PHE A 72 10.01 -1.62 -22.94
N ALA A 73 11.32 -1.80 -22.72
CA ALA A 73 12.13 -2.74 -23.49
C ALA A 73 11.69 -4.20 -23.30
N ASN A 74 11.06 -4.53 -22.19
CA ASN A 74 10.55 -5.87 -21.88
C ASN A 74 9.13 -6.13 -22.41
N MET A 75 8.48 -5.13 -23.00
CA MET A 75 7.12 -5.28 -23.56
C MET A 75 7.15 -5.84 -24.98
N LYS A 76 6.01 -6.42 -25.40
CA LYS A 76 5.79 -6.73 -26.81
C LYS A 76 5.87 -5.47 -27.66
N LYS A 77 6.56 -5.55 -28.80
CA LYS A 77 6.54 -4.49 -29.80
C LYS A 77 5.11 -4.29 -30.33
N GLY A 78 4.65 -3.05 -30.32
CA GLY A 78 3.30 -2.67 -30.71
C GLY A 78 2.27 -2.76 -29.58
N VAL A 79 2.70 -2.86 -28.32
CA VAL A 79 1.80 -2.84 -27.14
C VAL A 79 1.01 -1.53 -27.09
N ARG A 80 -0.22 -1.60 -26.57
CA ARG A 80 -1.07 -0.43 -26.34
C ARG A 80 -1.25 -0.17 -24.86
N ILE A 81 -1.13 1.10 -24.46
CA ILE A 81 -1.12 1.48 -23.04
C ILE A 81 -2.32 2.37 -22.73
N VAL A 82 -2.96 2.14 -21.59
CA VAL A 82 -4.05 2.95 -21.07
C VAL A 82 -3.72 3.36 -19.64
N ASN A 83 -3.62 4.66 -19.37
CA ASN A 83 -3.50 5.17 -18.01
C ASN A 83 -4.65 6.13 -17.67
N VAL A 84 -5.56 5.63 -16.84
CA VAL A 84 -6.69 6.37 -16.28
C VAL A 84 -6.66 6.36 -14.75
N ALA A 85 -5.49 6.06 -14.17
CA ALA A 85 -5.32 5.91 -12.73
C ALA A 85 -4.72 7.16 -12.09
N ARG A 86 -3.41 7.36 -12.23
CA ARG A 86 -2.68 8.51 -11.69
C ARG A 86 -1.53 8.90 -12.62
N GLY A 87 -1.29 10.20 -12.74
CA GLY A 87 -0.08 10.73 -13.35
C GLY A 87 1.17 10.28 -12.61
N GLY A 88 2.32 10.27 -13.27
CA GLY A 88 3.60 9.89 -12.67
C GLY A 88 3.82 8.39 -12.41
N VAL A 89 2.83 7.53 -12.66
CA VAL A 89 3.03 6.05 -12.69
C VAL A 89 3.84 5.65 -13.93
N ILE A 90 3.65 6.37 -15.03
CA ILE A 90 4.46 6.27 -16.24
C ILE A 90 5.47 7.41 -16.23
N ASP A 91 6.72 7.11 -16.58
CA ASP A 91 7.68 8.14 -17.00
C ASP A 91 7.29 8.64 -18.39
N GLU A 92 6.72 9.85 -18.42
CA GLU A 92 6.19 10.47 -19.65
C GLU A 92 7.24 10.64 -20.75
N GLU A 93 8.50 10.92 -20.39
CA GLU A 93 9.57 11.06 -21.38
C GLU A 93 9.96 9.71 -21.96
N ALA A 94 10.00 8.68 -21.12
CA ALA A 94 10.24 7.30 -21.58
C ALA A 94 9.10 6.81 -22.48
N LEU A 95 7.85 7.17 -22.16
CA LEU A 95 6.71 6.83 -23.01
C LEU A 95 6.80 7.48 -24.39
N VAL A 96 7.21 8.77 -24.48
CA VAL A 96 7.46 9.43 -25.77
C VAL A 96 8.51 8.67 -26.57
N ARG A 97 9.66 8.33 -25.95
CA ARG A 97 10.71 7.54 -26.62
C ARG A 97 10.21 6.17 -27.08
N ALA A 98 9.39 5.49 -26.28
CA ALA A 98 8.84 4.18 -26.61
C ALA A 98 7.81 4.24 -27.75
N LEU A 99 7.05 5.34 -27.84
CA LEU A 99 6.15 5.63 -28.97
C LEU A 99 6.95 5.91 -30.25
N ASP A 100 7.96 6.77 -30.18
CA ASP A 100 8.85 7.10 -31.31
C ASP A 100 9.56 5.85 -31.85
N ALA A 101 9.97 4.94 -30.96
CA ALA A 101 10.61 3.67 -31.31
C ALA A 101 9.63 2.59 -31.83
N GLY A 102 8.32 2.84 -31.77
CA GLY A 102 7.27 1.89 -32.14
C GLY A 102 7.19 0.66 -31.24
N ILE A 103 7.77 0.73 -30.04
CA ILE A 103 7.59 -0.27 -28.98
C ILE A 103 6.15 -0.17 -28.46
N VAL A 104 5.70 1.05 -28.18
CA VAL A 104 4.31 1.35 -27.88
C VAL A 104 3.64 1.83 -29.16
N ALA A 105 2.59 1.13 -29.61
CA ALA A 105 1.85 1.52 -30.80
C ALA A 105 0.92 2.72 -30.53
N GLN A 106 0.32 2.77 -29.33
CA GLN A 106 -0.61 3.82 -28.95
C GLN A 106 -0.71 3.94 -27.43
N ALA A 107 -0.93 5.15 -26.93
CA ALA A 107 -1.27 5.39 -25.54
C ALA A 107 -2.57 6.19 -25.40
N ALA A 108 -3.42 5.80 -24.45
CA ALA A 108 -4.60 6.56 -24.04
C ALA A 108 -4.42 7.03 -22.58
N LEU A 109 -4.41 8.35 -22.37
CA LEU A 109 -4.04 8.97 -21.10
C LEU A 109 -5.12 9.95 -20.65
N ASP A 110 -5.62 9.77 -19.42
CA ASP A 110 -6.54 10.73 -18.79
C ASP A 110 -5.85 11.57 -17.69
N VAL A 111 -4.62 11.20 -17.30
CA VAL A 111 -3.91 11.76 -16.15
C VAL A 111 -2.46 12.06 -16.50
N PHE A 112 -1.91 13.11 -15.90
CA PHE A 112 -0.55 13.61 -16.20
C PHE A 112 0.20 13.92 -14.91
N THR A 113 1.53 13.92 -14.97
CA THR A 113 2.40 14.20 -13.81
C THR A 113 2.20 15.61 -13.28
N VAL A 114 1.97 16.56 -14.20
CA VAL A 114 1.57 17.94 -13.90
C VAL A 114 0.23 18.19 -14.58
N GLU A 115 -0.75 18.61 -13.80
CA GLU A 115 -2.10 18.91 -14.27
C GLU A 115 -2.45 20.38 -13.95
N PRO A 116 -2.81 21.22 -14.95
CA PRO A 116 -2.91 20.89 -16.37
C PRO A 116 -1.52 20.72 -17.03
N PRO A 117 -1.40 19.82 -18.02
CA PRO A 117 -0.14 19.64 -18.74
C PRO A 117 0.21 20.86 -19.59
N SER A 118 1.51 21.08 -19.80
CA SER A 118 1.99 22.19 -20.65
C SER A 118 1.47 22.05 -22.07
N LYS A 119 1.20 23.19 -22.73
CA LYS A 119 0.86 23.24 -24.16
C LYS A 119 1.94 22.63 -25.05
N ASP A 120 3.20 22.69 -24.61
CA ASP A 120 4.36 22.14 -25.31
C ASP A 120 4.66 20.68 -24.93
N SER A 121 3.73 20.01 -24.25
CA SER A 121 3.89 18.60 -23.89
C SER A 121 3.97 17.74 -25.16
N LYS A 122 5.16 17.17 -25.40
CA LYS A 122 5.39 16.22 -26.50
C LYS A 122 4.41 15.06 -26.46
N LEU A 123 4.04 14.61 -25.26
CA LEU A 123 3.14 13.48 -25.08
C LEU A 123 1.73 13.79 -25.58
N ILE A 124 1.21 15.00 -25.34
CA ILE A 124 -0.14 15.40 -25.77
C ILE A 124 -0.20 15.73 -27.24
N GLN A 125 0.91 16.23 -27.80
CA GLN A 125 1.02 16.54 -29.21
C GLN A 125 1.32 15.29 -30.06
N HIS A 126 1.69 14.17 -29.45
CA HIS A 126 2.07 12.95 -30.15
C HIS A 126 0.85 12.31 -30.85
N GLU A 127 0.97 12.01 -32.15
CA GLU A 127 -0.15 11.50 -32.97
C GLU A 127 -0.75 10.18 -32.47
N ASN A 128 0.08 9.32 -31.91
CA ASN A 128 -0.32 8.03 -31.32
C ASN A 128 -0.77 8.14 -29.85
N VAL A 129 -1.05 9.34 -29.35
CA VAL A 129 -1.56 9.56 -28.00
C VAL A 129 -2.97 10.12 -28.06
N THR A 130 -3.89 9.46 -27.37
CA THR A 130 -5.24 9.99 -27.10
C THR A 130 -5.27 10.51 -25.67
N ALA A 131 -5.48 11.82 -25.52
CA ALA A 131 -5.49 12.50 -24.22
C ALA A 131 -6.89 12.99 -23.85
N THR A 132 -7.28 12.81 -22.59
CA THR A 132 -8.47 13.43 -21.99
C THR A 132 -8.10 14.16 -20.70
N PRO A 133 -8.77 15.29 -20.35
CA PRO A 133 -8.37 16.12 -19.21
C PRO A 133 -8.98 15.63 -17.89
N HIS A 134 -8.50 14.50 -17.38
CA HIS A 134 -8.88 13.91 -16.09
C HIS A 134 -10.40 13.82 -15.90
N LEU A 135 -11.07 13.21 -16.88
CA LEU A 135 -12.52 13.24 -17.04
C LEU A 135 -13.29 12.31 -16.11
N VAL A 136 -12.62 11.40 -15.36
CA VAL A 136 -13.29 10.38 -14.53
C VAL A 136 -14.41 10.96 -13.63
N HIS A 137 -14.32 12.24 -13.24
CA HIS A 137 -15.29 12.91 -12.35
C HIS A 137 -16.19 13.97 -13.03
N THR A 138 -16.01 14.27 -14.32
CA THR A 138 -16.60 15.46 -14.97
C THR A 138 -17.68 15.17 -16.03
N PHE A 139 -18.26 13.97 -16.07
CA PHE A 139 -19.30 13.62 -17.04
C PHE A 139 -20.67 14.30 -16.82
N THR A 140 -21.38 14.53 -17.93
CA THR A 140 -22.69 15.19 -18.08
C THR A 140 -23.85 14.45 -17.40
N ASN A 141 -24.80 15.23 -16.86
CA ASN A 141 -26.14 14.98 -16.29
C ASN A 141 -26.55 13.58 -15.77
N THR A 142 -26.37 12.48 -16.51
CA THR A 142 -26.91 11.17 -16.12
C THR A 142 -25.96 10.37 -15.21
N LEU A 143 -24.65 10.39 -15.47
CA LEU A 143 -23.65 9.80 -14.56
C LEU A 143 -23.33 10.72 -13.38
N ARG A 144 -23.61 12.03 -13.55
CA ARG A 144 -23.52 13.03 -12.48
C ARG A 144 -24.46 12.70 -11.33
N MET A 145 -25.71 12.33 -11.61
CA MET A 145 -26.63 11.86 -10.57
C MET A 145 -26.05 10.63 -9.86
N ILE A 146 -25.71 9.56 -10.57
CA ILE A 146 -25.35 8.29 -9.90
C ILE A 146 -24.05 8.40 -9.09
N VAL A 147 -23.01 9.06 -9.61
CA VAL A 147 -21.71 9.18 -8.92
C VAL A 147 -21.70 10.34 -7.92
N GLN A 148 -22.23 11.53 -8.28
CA GLN A 148 -22.23 12.66 -7.35
C GLN A 148 -23.34 12.58 -6.32
N GLU A 149 -24.52 12.00 -6.60
CA GLU A 149 -25.53 11.79 -5.55
C GLU A 149 -25.06 10.72 -4.57
N GLY A 150 -24.45 9.63 -5.03
CA GLY A 150 -23.87 8.63 -4.12
C GLY A 150 -22.83 9.24 -3.18
N VAL A 151 -21.88 10.01 -3.73
CA VAL A 151 -20.86 10.72 -2.93
C VAL A 151 -21.51 11.82 -2.07
N ALA A 152 -22.51 12.54 -2.56
CA ALA A 152 -23.19 13.59 -1.80
C ALA A 152 -24.02 13.01 -0.64
N ILE A 153 -24.67 11.87 -0.85
CA ILE A 153 -25.38 11.12 0.18
C ILE A 153 -24.37 10.62 1.22
N GLU A 154 -23.26 10.00 0.79
CA GLU A 154 -22.21 9.52 1.70
C GLU A 154 -21.63 10.67 2.54
N VAL A 155 -21.40 11.84 1.93
CA VAL A 155 -20.95 13.04 2.65
C VAL A 155 -22.05 13.60 3.57
N ALA A 156 -23.31 13.59 3.15
CA ALA A 156 -24.42 14.06 3.98
C ALA A 156 -24.64 13.14 5.19
N GLU A 157 -24.58 11.83 5.01
CA GLU A 157 -24.63 10.82 6.07
C GLU A 157 -23.45 10.98 7.02
N ALA A 158 -22.25 11.18 6.49
CA ALA A 158 -21.06 11.48 7.27
C ALA A 158 -21.20 12.75 8.13
N VAL A 159 -21.75 13.83 7.57
CA VAL A 159 -22.02 15.08 8.30
C VAL A 159 -23.07 14.87 9.39
N VAL A 160 -24.17 14.16 9.09
CA VAL A 160 -25.22 13.85 10.06
C VAL A 160 -24.67 12.99 11.20
N GLY A 161 -23.88 11.97 10.91
CA GLY A 161 -23.19 11.15 11.91
C GLY A 161 -22.27 12.01 12.78
N ALA A 162 -21.44 12.85 12.17
CA ALA A 162 -20.55 13.75 12.90
C ALA A 162 -21.32 14.70 13.85
N LEU A 163 -22.44 15.27 13.41
CA LEU A 163 -23.29 16.14 14.25
C LEU A 163 -23.96 15.39 15.42
N LYS A 164 -24.13 14.07 15.30
CA LYS A 164 -24.61 13.19 16.39
C LYS A 164 -23.48 12.72 17.32
N GLY A 165 -22.24 13.13 17.07
CA GLY A 165 -21.06 12.69 17.81
C GLY A 165 -20.50 11.34 17.35
N GLU A 166 -20.95 10.82 16.20
CA GLU A 166 -20.42 9.60 15.60
C GLU A 166 -19.12 9.92 14.84
N LEU A 167 -18.13 9.03 14.91
CA LEU A 167 -16.90 9.15 14.14
C LEU A 167 -17.18 8.71 12.69
N SER A 168 -17.25 9.67 11.76
CA SER A 168 -17.50 9.36 10.34
C SER A 168 -16.27 8.78 9.65
N ALA A 169 -16.39 7.57 9.09
CA ALA A 169 -15.34 6.90 8.31
C ALA A 169 -14.78 7.71 7.12
N THR A 170 -15.46 8.78 6.70
CA THR A 170 -14.99 9.70 5.64
C THR A 170 -14.26 10.93 6.17
N ALA A 171 -14.12 11.08 7.49
CA ALA A 171 -13.39 12.17 8.11
C ALA A 171 -11.94 12.13 7.63
N VAL A 172 -11.46 13.23 7.04
CA VAL A 172 -10.07 13.37 6.58
C VAL A 172 -9.15 13.70 7.74
N ASN A 173 -9.66 14.42 8.75
CA ASN A 173 -8.93 14.83 9.94
C ASN A 173 -9.31 13.98 11.15
N ALA A 174 -8.30 13.65 11.96
CA ALA A 174 -8.48 12.85 13.16
C ALA A 174 -9.09 13.67 14.33
N PRO A 175 -9.81 13.04 15.27
CA PRO A 175 -10.15 13.64 16.54
C PRO A 175 -8.89 14.10 17.29
N ILE A 176 -9.01 15.20 18.05
CA ILE A 176 -7.92 15.78 18.84
C ILE A 176 -7.54 14.78 19.95
N VAL A 177 -6.39 14.13 19.81
CA VAL A 177 -5.75 13.41 20.92
C VAL A 177 -5.10 14.46 21.84
N PRO A 178 -5.29 14.41 23.17
CA PRO A 178 -4.64 15.34 24.09
C PRO A 178 -3.12 15.36 23.88
N ALA A 179 -2.50 16.54 23.95
CA ALA A 179 -1.09 16.71 23.65
C ALA A 179 -0.19 15.89 24.59
N GLU A 180 -0.63 15.70 25.83
CA GLU A 180 0.04 14.91 26.86
C GLU A 180 0.08 13.43 26.46
N VAL A 181 -1.05 12.88 25.99
CA VAL A 181 -1.16 11.50 25.50
C VAL A 181 -0.35 11.30 24.22
N LEU A 182 -0.35 12.28 23.30
CA LEU A 182 0.47 12.22 22.09
C LEU A 182 1.97 12.25 22.40
N SER A 183 2.40 13.11 23.32
CA SER A 183 3.82 13.22 23.71
C SER A 183 4.32 11.89 24.27
N GLU A 184 3.52 11.26 25.14
CA GLU A 184 3.82 9.96 25.73
C GLU A 184 3.80 8.82 24.70
N LEU A 185 2.78 8.76 23.84
CA LEU A 185 2.61 7.68 22.86
C LEU A 185 3.46 7.84 21.60
N LYS A 186 4.06 9.01 21.36
CA LYS A 186 4.82 9.34 20.15
C LYS A 186 5.79 8.24 19.69
N PRO A 187 6.69 7.69 20.53
CA PRO A 187 7.61 6.66 20.06
C PRO A 187 6.89 5.34 19.70
N TYR A 188 5.77 5.02 20.36
CA TYR A 188 4.96 3.83 20.07
C TYR A 188 4.14 3.98 18.80
N VAL A 189 3.66 5.19 18.50
CA VAL A 189 3.01 5.55 17.23
C VAL A 189 3.97 5.31 16.06
N VAL A 190 5.20 5.77 16.20
CA VAL A 190 6.24 5.56 15.19
C VAL A 190 6.59 4.08 15.07
N LEU A 191 6.68 3.35 16.18
CA LEU A 191 6.90 1.91 16.17
C LEU A 191 5.77 1.15 15.45
N ALA A 192 4.53 1.45 15.80
CA ALA A 192 3.30 0.87 15.24
C ALA A 192 3.27 0.98 13.70
N GLU A 193 3.47 2.19 13.17
CA GLU A 193 3.54 2.45 11.73
C GLU A 193 4.64 1.63 11.04
N LYS A 194 5.83 1.61 11.63
CA LYS A 194 6.98 0.88 11.07
C LYS A 194 6.78 -0.63 11.09
N LEU A 195 6.19 -1.19 12.14
CA LEU A 195 5.91 -2.62 12.21
C LEU A 195 4.86 -3.02 11.18
N GLY A 196 3.80 -2.23 11.00
CA GLY A 196 2.81 -2.46 9.93
C GLY A 196 3.47 -2.45 8.54
N ARG A 197 4.32 -1.45 8.27
CA ARG A 197 5.05 -1.33 7.01
C ARG A 197 6.01 -2.48 6.77
N LEU A 198 6.80 -2.85 7.78
CA LEU A 198 7.75 -3.95 7.69
C LEU A 198 7.02 -5.28 7.44
N ALA A 199 5.94 -5.56 8.18
CA ALA A 199 5.18 -6.79 8.05
C ALA A 199 4.65 -7.00 6.63
N VAL A 200 4.07 -5.95 6.01
CA VAL A 200 3.58 -6.05 4.62
C VAL A 200 4.71 -6.12 3.60
N GLN A 201 5.85 -5.47 3.84
CA GLN A 201 7.02 -5.54 2.96
C GLN A 201 7.63 -6.94 2.87
N LEU A 202 7.52 -7.74 3.93
CA LEU A 202 7.96 -9.13 3.98
C LEU A 202 7.07 -10.08 3.15
N VAL A 203 5.88 -9.64 2.71
CA VAL A 203 4.98 -10.47 1.89
C VAL A 203 5.48 -10.58 0.44
N ALA A 204 5.59 -11.80 -0.08
CA ALA A 204 6.01 -12.11 -1.46
C ALA A 204 4.83 -12.40 -2.42
N GLY A 205 3.59 -12.37 -1.92
CA GLY A 205 2.38 -12.72 -2.66
C GLY A 205 1.57 -13.83 -1.96
N GLY A 206 0.61 -14.43 -2.66
CA GLY A 206 -0.31 -15.43 -2.12
C GLY A 206 -1.77 -15.06 -2.36
N SER A 207 -2.65 -15.30 -1.38
CA SER A 207 -4.06 -14.90 -1.45
C SER A 207 -4.31 -13.46 -1.00
N GLY A 208 -3.31 -12.58 -1.06
CA GLY A 208 -3.36 -11.23 -0.48
C GLY A 208 -3.38 -11.24 1.06
N VAL A 209 -3.09 -10.10 1.67
CA VAL A 209 -3.16 -9.93 3.13
C VAL A 209 -4.63 -9.83 3.55
N LYS A 210 -5.17 -10.89 4.16
CA LYS A 210 -6.59 -10.95 4.59
C LYS A 210 -6.76 -10.80 6.10
N SER A 211 -5.85 -11.37 6.88
CA SER A 211 -5.94 -11.43 8.34
C SER A 211 -4.62 -10.98 8.95
N VAL A 212 -4.72 -9.99 9.82
CA VAL A 212 -3.62 -9.47 10.63
C VAL A 212 -4.03 -9.56 12.08
N LYS A 213 -3.14 -10.10 12.91
CA LYS A 213 -3.28 -10.07 14.37
C LYS A 213 -2.26 -9.10 14.94
N VAL A 214 -2.74 -8.17 15.76
CA VAL A 214 -1.92 -7.22 16.48
C VAL A 214 -1.97 -7.56 17.96
N THR A 215 -0.82 -7.72 18.59
CA THR A 215 -0.74 -7.97 20.03
C THR A 215 0.00 -6.83 20.72
N TYR A 216 -0.61 -6.26 21.75
CA TYR A 216 0.00 -5.26 22.61
C TYR A 216 0.33 -5.88 23.96
N GLY A 217 1.61 -5.93 24.32
CA GLY A 217 2.02 -6.23 25.69
C GLY A 217 2.11 -4.94 26.50
N SER A 218 1.41 -4.83 27.61
CA SER A 218 1.46 -3.64 28.47
C SER A 218 1.24 -3.97 29.94
N ALA A 219 1.88 -3.23 30.84
CA ALA A 219 1.55 -3.24 32.27
C ALA A 219 0.32 -2.39 32.60
N ARG A 220 -0.17 -1.57 31.66
CA ARG A 220 -1.40 -0.79 31.81
C ARG A 220 -2.62 -1.65 31.49
N ALA A 221 -3.63 -1.55 32.34
CA ALA A 221 -4.89 -2.24 32.11
C ALA A 221 -5.59 -1.74 30.82
N PRO A 222 -6.40 -2.58 30.15
CA PRO A 222 -7.05 -2.23 28.88
C PRO A 222 -7.96 -0.99 28.91
N ASP A 223 -8.51 -0.64 30.06
CA ASP A 223 -9.33 0.56 30.28
C ASP A 223 -8.50 1.84 30.43
N VAL A 224 -7.20 1.71 30.73
CA VAL A 224 -6.25 2.83 30.88
C VAL A 224 -5.50 3.11 29.58
N LEU A 225 -5.13 2.08 28.83
CA LEU A 225 -4.41 2.22 27.57
C LEU A 225 -5.38 2.26 26.37
N ASP A 226 -5.48 3.43 25.74
CA ASP A 226 -6.18 3.60 24.47
C ASP A 226 -5.28 3.19 23.28
N THR A 227 -5.53 2.02 22.69
CA THR A 227 -4.77 1.51 21.54
C THR A 227 -5.26 2.03 20.20
N ARG A 228 -6.35 2.82 20.13
CA ARG A 228 -6.95 3.25 18.85
C ARG A 228 -5.95 3.97 17.95
N LEU A 229 -5.09 4.81 18.55
CA LEU A 229 -4.04 5.50 17.81
C LEU A 229 -2.99 4.53 17.28
N LEU A 230 -2.54 3.57 18.08
CA LEU A 230 -1.58 2.57 17.63
C LEU A 230 -2.16 1.67 16.53
N HIS A 231 -3.42 1.28 16.67
CA HIS A 231 -4.16 0.51 15.67
C HIS A 231 -4.28 1.26 14.34
N ALA A 232 -4.64 2.55 14.38
CA ALA A 232 -4.70 3.39 13.18
C ALA A 232 -3.34 3.49 12.49
N MET A 233 -2.25 3.63 13.25
CA MET A 233 -0.89 3.72 12.71
C MET A 233 -0.38 2.40 12.14
N ILE A 234 -0.69 1.25 12.77
CA ILE A 234 -0.42 -0.07 12.18
C ILE A 234 -1.19 -0.23 10.87
N THR A 235 -2.46 0.15 10.87
CA THR A 235 -3.32 0.11 9.68
C THR A 235 -2.76 0.98 8.56
N GLU A 236 -2.27 2.18 8.90
CA GLU A 236 -1.56 3.06 7.97
C GLU A 236 -0.33 2.38 7.39
N GLY A 237 0.55 1.83 8.22
CA GLY A 237 1.75 1.12 7.77
C GLY A 237 1.45 -0.07 6.86
N LEU A 238 0.37 -0.80 7.12
CA LEU A 238 -0.07 -1.94 6.30
C LEU A 238 -0.65 -1.49 4.94
N ILE A 239 -1.32 -0.35 4.89
CA ILE A 239 -2.11 0.09 3.72
C ILE A 239 -1.36 1.10 2.84
N GLU A 240 -0.59 2.02 3.40
CA GLU A 240 0.06 3.10 2.66
C GLU A 240 1.02 2.61 1.55
N PRO A 241 1.79 1.52 1.70
CA PRO A 241 2.60 0.98 0.59
C PRO A 241 1.76 0.60 -0.65
N ILE A 242 0.46 0.39 -0.47
CA ILE A 242 -0.46 -0.19 -1.45
C ILE A 242 -1.62 0.75 -1.81
N SER A 243 -1.62 1.97 -1.26
CA SER A 243 -2.74 2.89 -1.28
C SER A 243 -2.27 4.33 -1.11
N SER A 244 -2.88 5.26 -1.85
CA SER A 244 -2.71 6.70 -1.63
C SER A 244 -3.75 7.30 -0.66
N VAL A 245 -4.57 6.45 -0.03
CA VAL A 245 -5.58 6.89 0.95
C VAL A 245 -4.87 7.22 2.26
N PHE A 246 -5.12 8.43 2.76
CA PHE A 246 -4.66 8.84 4.08
C PHE A 246 -5.47 8.11 5.17
N ILE A 247 -4.78 7.44 6.08
CA ILE A 247 -5.39 6.72 7.20
C ILE A 247 -5.37 7.60 8.45
N ASN A 248 -6.42 7.53 9.25
CA ASN A 248 -6.53 8.18 10.53
C ASN A 248 -7.34 7.32 11.52
N LEU A 249 -7.44 7.81 12.77
CA LEU A 249 -8.17 7.18 13.88
C LEU A 249 -9.61 6.77 13.56
N VAL A 250 -10.26 7.43 12.60
CA VAL A 250 -11.67 7.23 12.29
C VAL A 250 -11.86 6.28 11.10
N ASN A 251 -11.07 6.46 10.06
CA ASN A 251 -11.24 5.70 8.81
C ASN A 251 -10.42 4.40 8.76
N ALA A 252 -9.54 4.13 9.73
CA ALA A 252 -8.65 2.97 9.71
C ALA A 252 -9.43 1.65 9.53
N ASP A 253 -10.40 1.37 10.40
CA ASP A 253 -11.20 0.13 10.35
C ASP A 253 -12.01 0.01 9.07
N PHE A 254 -12.64 1.11 8.66
CA PHE A 254 -13.44 1.15 7.45
C PHE A 254 -12.59 0.87 6.21
N THR A 255 -11.44 1.53 6.12
CA THR A 255 -10.51 1.39 4.98
C THR A 255 -9.90 0.00 4.94
N ALA A 256 -9.54 -0.57 6.08
CA ALA A 256 -9.10 -1.97 6.18
C ALA A 256 -10.18 -2.93 5.67
N LYS A 257 -11.43 -2.81 6.17
CA LYS A 257 -12.56 -3.65 5.74
C LYS A 257 -12.87 -3.51 4.25
N GLN A 258 -12.86 -2.29 3.70
CA GLN A 258 -13.10 -2.05 2.28
C GLN A 258 -12.07 -2.75 1.38
N ARG A 259 -10.86 -2.96 1.90
CA ARG A 259 -9.78 -3.68 1.23
C ARG A 259 -9.75 -5.19 1.53
N GLY A 260 -10.73 -5.69 2.29
CA GLY A 260 -10.80 -7.10 2.68
C GLY A 260 -9.77 -7.49 3.74
N LEU A 261 -9.22 -6.51 4.46
CA LEU A 261 -8.28 -6.69 5.56
C LEU A 261 -9.05 -6.75 6.87
N GLN A 262 -8.94 -7.87 7.59
CA GLN A 262 -9.42 -8.03 8.95
C GLN A 262 -8.24 -7.90 9.91
N ILE A 263 -8.29 -6.90 10.78
CA ILE A 263 -7.30 -6.69 11.83
C ILE A 263 -7.95 -7.06 13.16
N ALA A 264 -7.36 -8.01 13.87
CA ALA A 264 -7.76 -8.42 15.21
C ALA A 264 -6.73 -7.92 16.23
N GLU A 265 -7.20 -7.31 17.31
CA GLU A 265 -6.34 -6.86 18.41
C GLU A 265 -6.42 -7.83 19.59
N GLU A 266 -5.27 -8.14 20.17
CA GLU A 266 -5.11 -8.82 21.46
C GLU A 266 -4.29 -7.93 22.39
N ARG A 267 -4.66 -7.89 23.67
CA ARG A 267 -3.94 -7.15 24.70
C ARG A 267 -3.51 -8.13 25.79
N ILE A 268 -2.22 -8.14 26.08
CA ILE A 268 -1.62 -8.98 27.11
C ILE A 268 -1.22 -8.06 28.27
N LEU A 269 -1.86 -8.26 29.41
CA LEU A 269 -1.48 -7.61 30.66
C LEU A 269 -0.20 -8.25 31.18
N LEU A 270 0.83 -7.45 31.40
CA LEU A 270 2.14 -7.90 31.86
C LEU A 270 2.40 -7.44 33.29
N ASP A 271 3.16 -8.24 34.02
CA ASP A 271 3.74 -7.83 35.30
C ASP A 271 4.91 -6.87 35.03
N GLY A 272 4.76 -5.58 35.34
CA GLY A 272 5.77 -4.57 35.01
C GLY A 272 5.43 -3.15 35.47
N SER A 273 6.27 -2.18 35.12
CA SER A 273 6.04 -0.76 35.44
C SER A 273 5.00 -0.15 34.50
N PRO A 274 3.94 0.52 35.02
CA PRO A 274 2.97 1.21 34.19
C PRO A 274 3.50 2.54 33.61
N GLU A 275 4.74 2.93 33.95
CA GLU A 275 5.37 4.13 33.38
C GLU A 275 5.57 4.01 31.87
N SER A 276 5.87 2.80 31.37
CA SER A 276 5.87 2.51 29.94
C SER A 276 4.45 2.17 29.47
N PRO A 277 3.87 2.92 28.52
CA PRO A 277 2.53 2.64 28.00
C PRO A 277 2.41 1.27 27.35
N VAL A 278 3.46 0.81 26.68
CA VAL A 278 3.48 -0.45 25.92
C VAL A 278 4.87 -1.05 26.03
N GLU A 279 4.96 -2.31 26.44
CA GLU A 279 6.20 -3.06 26.54
C GLU A 279 6.65 -3.56 25.15
N PHE A 280 5.72 -4.09 24.37
CA PHE A 280 5.95 -4.51 22.98
C PHE A 280 4.69 -4.38 22.12
N ILE A 281 4.91 -4.24 20.81
CA ILE A 281 3.88 -4.35 19.77
C ILE A 281 4.30 -5.47 18.84
N GLN A 282 3.39 -6.41 18.60
CA GLN A 282 3.61 -7.53 17.68
C GLN A 282 2.57 -7.50 16.56
N VAL A 283 3.01 -7.72 15.33
CA VAL A 283 2.16 -7.82 14.14
C VAL A 283 2.39 -9.19 13.50
N GLN A 284 1.30 -9.93 13.29
CA GLN A 284 1.29 -11.24 12.65
C GLN A 284 0.42 -11.22 11.41
N ILE A 285 0.93 -11.74 10.29
CA ILE A 285 0.19 -11.89 9.04
C ILE A 285 0.11 -13.36 8.67
N ALA A 286 -1.12 -13.88 8.64
CA ALA A 286 -1.39 -15.27 8.29
C ALA A 286 -1.72 -15.44 6.80
N ASN A 287 -1.60 -16.68 6.30
CA ASN A 287 -2.02 -17.10 4.95
C ASN A 287 -1.35 -16.33 3.79
N VAL A 288 -0.09 -15.93 3.99
CA VAL A 288 0.72 -15.23 2.99
C VAL A 288 2.01 -16.00 2.71
N LYS A 289 2.59 -15.80 1.52
CA LYS A 289 3.98 -16.20 1.26
C LYS A 289 4.90 -15.10 1.74
N SER A 290 6.01 -15.47 2.37
CA SER A 290 7.05 -14.52 2.75
C SER A 290 8.15 -14.43 1.69
N LYS A 291 8.76 -13.25 1.54
CA LYS A 291 9.98 -13.03 0.74
C LYS A 291 11.19 -13.72 1.36
N PHE A 292 11.16 -13.90 2.68
CA PHE A 292 12.24 -14.50 3.44
C PHE A 292 11.68 -15.63 4.30
N ALA A 293 12.23 -16.83 4.14
CA ALA A 293 11.81 -17.99 4.93
C ALA A 293 11.97 -17.75 6.44
N SER A 294 12.99 -16.97 6.85
CA SER A 294 13.26 -16.61 8.25
C SER A 294 12.22 -15.70 8.89
N ALA A 295 11.39 -15.02 8.10
CA ALA A 295 10.32 -14.16 8.62
C ALA A 295 9.05 -14.92 9.01
N ILE A 296 8.98 -16.22 8.71
CA ILE A 296 7.86 -17.08 9.06
C ILE A 296 8.10 -17.66 10.46
N SER A 297 7.13 -17.53 11.36
CA SER A 297 7.13 -18.15 12.69
C SER A 297 6.90 -19.66 12.59
N ASP A 298 7.10 -20.36 13.71
CA ASP A 298 6.81 -21.80 13.81
C ASP A 298 5.34 -22.13 13.53
N SER A 299 4.43 -21.16 13.71
CA SER A 299 3.01 -21.26 13.38
C SER A 299 2.67 -20.99 11.91
N GLY A 300 3.65 -20.69 11.06
CA GLY A 300 3.46 -20.48 9.63
C GLY A 300 3.02 -19.06 9.23
N GLU A 301 3.19 -18.07 10.11
CA GLU A 301 2.76 -16.69 9.90
C GLU A 301 3.96 -15.76 9.78
N ILE A 302 3.86 -14.67 9.01
CA ILE A 302 4.87 -13.61 9.12
C ILE A 302 4.70 -12.94 10.47
N ARG A 303 5.76 -12.90 11.29
CA ARG A 303 5.73 -12.29 12.62
C ARG A 303 6.81 -11.23 12.74
N VAL A 304 6.44 -10.04 13.20
CA VAL A 304 7.39 -9.00 13.61
C VAL A 304 6.99 -8.45 14.97
N GLU A 305 7.97 -8.18 15.82
CA GLU A 305 7.75 -7.53 17.11
C GLU A 305 8.75 -6.41 17.29
N GLY A 306 8.33 -5.33 17.95
CA GLY A 306 9.24 -4.30 18.37
C GLY A 306 8.89 -3.69 19.72
N ARG A 307 9.86 -2.96 20.24
CA ARG A 307 9.82 -2.27 21.54
C ARG A 307 10.36 -0.86 21.40
N VAL A 308 10.02 0.01 22.35
CA VAL A 308 10.64 1.33 22.45
C VAL A 308 11.72 1.27 23.54
N LYS A 309 12.96 1.60 23.18
CA LYS A 309 14.10 1.70 24.10
C LYS A 309 14.58 3.15 24.09
N ASP A 310 14.54 3.81 25.23
CA ASP A 310 14.94 5.22 25.39
C ASP A 310 14.28 6.17 24.36
N GLY A 311 13.00 5.95 24.07
CA GLY A 311 12.23 6.73 23.09
C GLY A 311 12.50 6.36 21.62
N VAL A 312 13.34 5.36 21.35
CA VAL A 312 13.70 4.91 20.01
C VAL A 312 13.01 3.57 19.69
N PRO A 313 12.23 3.48 18.60
CA PRO A 313 11.66 2.22 18.11
C PRO A 313 12.74 1.22 17.69
N HIS A 314 12.66 0.01 18.22
CA HIS A 314 13.52 -1.12 17.86
C HIS A 314 12.68 -2.29 17.39
N LEU A 315 13.16 -2.99 16.37
CA LEU A 315 12.70 -4.31 16.01
C LEU A 315 13.38 -5.30 16.96
N THR A 316 12.58 -6.12 17.62
CA THR A 316 13.03 -7.10 18.60
C THR A 316 12.82 -8.54 18.15
N MET A 317 11.98 -8.78 17.14
CA MET A 317 11.76 -10.12 16.59
C MET A 317 11.34 -10.10 15.13
N VAL A 318 11.81 -11.10 14.37
CA VAL A 318 11.35 -11.41 13.01
C VAL A 318 11.21 -12.93 12.87
N GLY A 319 10.01 -13.41 12.54
CA GLY A 319 9.68 -14.83 12.56
C GLY A 319 9.85 -15.41 13.96
N SER A 320 10.82 -16.32 14.11
CA SER A 320 11.23 -16.93 15.38
C SER A 320 12.59 -16.40 15.89
N PHE A 321 13.18 -15.40 15.22
CA PHE A 321 14.51 -14.87 15.57
C PHE A 321 14.40 -13.59 16.39
N GLU A 322 15.10 -13.55 17.53
CA GLU A 322 15.35 -12.32 18.27
C GLU A 322 16.36 -11.45 17.52
N VAL A 323 16.07 -10.16 17.44
CA VAL A 323 16.93 -9.15 16.84
C VAL A 323 16.97 -7.94 17.77
N ASP A 324 17.96 -7.07 17.61
CA ASP A 324 17.95 -5.77 18.29
C ASP A 324 18.45 -4.71 17.32
N VAL A 325 17.50 -4.13 16.59
CA VAL A 325 17.81 -3.21 15.51
C VAL A 325 16.93 -1.98 15.64
N SER A 326 17.54 -0.80 15.68
CA SER A 326 16.80 0.45 15.62
C SER A 326 16.06 0.54 14.28
N LEU A 327 14.77 0.87 14.37
CA LEU A 327 13.95 1.08 13.19
C LEU A 327 14.06 2.56 12.81
N VAL A 328 14.94 2.91 11.87
CA VAL A 328 15.11 4.28 11.38
C VAL A 328 14.42 4.43 10.01
N LEU A 329 13.64 5.51 9.82
CA LEU A 329 13.11 5.86 8.49
C LEU A 329 14.21 6.55 7.71
N ILE A 330 14.60 5.97 6.59
CA ILE A 330 15.54 6.64 5.67
C ILE A 330 14.74 7.60 4.77
N ASN A 331 13.57 7.15 4.26
CA ASN A 331 12.60 7.92 3.48
C ASN A 331 11.15 7.51 3.86
N ASN A 332 10.12 8.27 3.45
CA ASN A 332 8.66 8.05 3.72
C ASN A 332 8.07 6.69 3.25
N SER A 333 8.87 5.70 2.85
CA SER A 333 8.36 4.49 2.15
C SER A 333 9.13 3.20 2.44
N THR A 334 10.32 3.26 3.03
CA THR A 334 11.19 2.08 3.22
C THR A 334 11.78 2.07 4.62
N VAL A 335 11.58 0.96 5.34
CA VAL A 335 12.26 0.70 6.62
C VAL A 335 13.59 0.01 6.30
N ARG A 336 14.70 0.56 6.79
CA ARG A 336 15.99 -0.17 6.81
C ARG A 336 16.35 -0.49 8.26
N LEU A 337 16.97 -1.66 8.42
CA LEU A 337 17.52 -2.12 9.68
C LEU A 337 18.93 -1.54 9.83
N GLU A 338 19.15 -0.64 10.79
CA GLU A 338 20.49 -0.20 11.16
C GLU A 338 20.99 -1.03 12.35
N VAL A 339 21.95 -1.92 12.08
CA VAL A 339 22.64 -2.67 13.13
C VAL A 339 23.65 -1.74 13.79
N SER A 340 23.42 -1.38 15.05
CA SER A 340 24.43 -0.72 15.88
C SER A 340 25.61 -1.69 16.05
N THR A 341 26.76 -1.36 15.47
CA THR A 341 27.96 -2.21 15.54
C THR A 341 28.53 -2.25 16.94
N THR A 342 28.16 -3.28 17.71
CA THR A 342 29.00 -3.91 18.74
C THR A 342 28.44 -5.29 19.09
N LEU A 343 28.66 -6.27 18.23
CA LEU A 343 28.90 -7.71 18.52
C LEU A 343 28.77 -8.48 17.20
N SER A 344 29.93 -8.67 16.58
CA SER A 344 30.13 -9.59 15.47
C SER A 344 29.92 -11.03 15.93
N TYR A 345 29.57 -11.88 14.96
CA TYR A 345 29.43 -13.36 15.01
C TYR A 345 28.03 -13.91 15.33
N GLN A 346 27.08 -13.73 14.39
CA GLN A 346 26.26 -14.77 13.74
C GLN A 346 25.05 -14.13 13.03
N LEU A 347 25.29 -13.47 11.89
CA LEU A 347 24.21 -13.04 10.99
C LEU A 347 24.77 -12.84 9.58
N ASP A 348 25.17 -13.94 8.93
CA ASP A 348 25.39 -13.98 7.49
C ASP A 348 24.04 -14.10 6.76
N ILE A 349 23.15 -13.12 6.93
CA ILE A 349 21.96 -12.96 6.05
C ILE A 349 21.68 -11.46 5.92
N LEU A 350 22.42 -10.77 5.05
CA LEU A 350 22.03 -9.53 4.34
C LEU A 350 23.26 -8.97 3.58
N TYR A 351 23.77 -9.72 2.61
CA TYR A 351 24.71 -9.18 1.62
C TYR A 351 23.96 -8.80 0.35
N TRP A 352 23.88 -7.49 0.09
CA TRP A 352 23.40 -6.90 -1.17
C TRP A 352 24.54 -6.92 -2.19
N PRO A 353 24.36 -7.45 -3.42
CA PRO A 353 25.36 -7.26 -4.46
C PRO A 353 25.33 -5.80 -4.92
N LYS A 354 26.38 -5.05 -4.54
CA LYS A 354 26.83 -3.90 -5.32
C LYS A 354 27.26 -4.42 -6.68
N SER A 355 26.61 -3.98 -7.75
CA SER A 355 27.16 -4.11 -9.08
C SER A 355 26.83 -2.87 -9.90
N HIS A 356 27.88 -2.05 -10.06
CA HIS A 356 28.14 -1.05 -11.12
C HIS A 356 27.56 0.36 -10.96
N LEU A 357 28.30 1.19 -10.20
CA LEU A 357 28.60 2.57 -10.59
C LEU A 357 29.86 2.54 -11.47
N ILE A 358 29.83 3.25 -12.61
CA ILE A 358 31.00 4.02 -13.07
C ILE A 358 30.92 5.37 -12.38
#